data_AF-A0A436CKL5-F1
#
_entry.id   AF-A0A436CKL5-F1
#
_cell.length_a   1.000
_cell.length_b   1.000
_cell.length_c   1.000
_cell.angle_alpha   90.00
_cell.angle_beta   90.00
_cell.angle_gamma   90.00
#
_symmetry.space_group_name_H-M   'P 1'
#
loop_
_entity.id
_entity.type
_entity.pdbx_description
1 polymer ?
#
loop_
_entity_poly.entity_id
_entity_poly.type
_entity_poly.pdbx_seq_one_letter_code
_entity_poly.pdbx_strand_id
1 'polypeptide(L)'
;MSRIFNLGLPVLLGAATFTLNVASDPLPPDLTYRPLPSLPFSSVKETDEAQKPAVTQRQRGLLESRYDLADRPMPGVMMSGGRKAVQEGSRVKLPAGETWSSLAAKTPQEIRDRGLLPQGFLPLPHVKQAAGGQVFPESEIREIGADEGRDLRRFDVDFDLPDHLTPEFPPPIFLTTHPELGDVSRGDLLTIRNFYEYMNGIITPVQMEGLRLLLTPFPQEEFNQTEDRKVAMQSTGVACLDCHSNFHTNGAFHLTPDVRPQAERFRLDTTSLRGLFNQQIHGSKRSLRSVEDFTEFEQRTAYFNGDHVSATRYSVNLPYHPNHFTMISHIQNIIYFPPSP
;
A
#
# COMPACT_ATOMS: atom_id res chain seq x y z
N MET A 1 32.32 -25.80 89.70
CA MET A 1 31.42 -26.64 88.88
C MET A 1 31.71 -26.32 87.42
N SER A 2 32.51 -27.16 86.77
CA SER A 2 32.13 -28.03 85.63
C SER A 2 32.16 -27.27 84.29
N ARG A 3 33.22 -27.44 83.48
CA ARG A 3 33.32 -28.33 82.29
C ARG A 3 33.02 -27.54 80.99
N ILE A 4 34.00 -27.30 80.11
CA ILE A 4 34.54 -28.17 79.03
C ILE A 4 33.89 -27.84 77.66
N PHE A 5 34.78 -27.46 76.73
CA PHE A 5 34.83 -27.73 75.28
C PHE A 5 33.82 -27.13 74.29
N ASN A 6 34.38 -26.28 73.41
CA ASN A 6 34.71 -26.52 72.00
C ASN A 6 33.62 -26.86 70.95
N LEU A 7 33.84 -26.22 69.78
CA LEU A 7 33.40 -26.50 68.41
C LEU A 7 31.96 -26.19 67.97
N GLY A 8 31.88 -25.37 66.91
CA GLY A 8 30.70 -25.19 66.07
C GLY A 8 30.94 -24.27 64.86
N LEU A 9 31.73 -24.72 63.88
CA LEU A 9 31.46 -24.48 62.45
C LEU A 9 30.42 -25.56 62.06
N PRO A 10 29.43 -25.38 61.14
CA PRO A 10 29.43 -24.59 59.90
C PRO A 10 28.09 -23.84 59.66
N VAL A 11 27.85 -23.07 58.61
CA VAL A 11 27.47 -23.52 57.25
C VAL A 11 27.53 -22.31 56.32
N LEU A 12 28.27 -22.49 55.24
CA LEU A 12 28.32 -21.64 54.06
C LEU A 12 26.90 -21.26 53.60
N LEU A 13 26.69 -19.97 53.41
CA LEU A 13 25.59 -19.42 52.62
C LEU A 13 25.84 -19.81 51.15
N GLY A 14 25.56 -21.07 50.81
CA GLY A 14 25.49 -21.54 49.44
C GLY A 14 24.26 -20.91 48.80
N ALA A 15 24.49 -19.89 47.98
CA ALA A 15 23.51 -19.36 47.05
C ALA A 15 23.06 -20.50 46.13
N ALA A 16 21.99 -21.21 46.52
CA ALA A 16 21.19 -21.96 45.59
C ALA A 16 20.43 -20.93 44.74
N THR A 17 21.10 -20.40 43.71
CA THR A 17 20.41 -19.89 42.53
C THR A 17 19.58 -21.05 42.02
N PHE A 18 18.31 -21.10 42.42
CA PHE A 18 17.30 -21.81 41.69
C PHE A 18 17.28 -21.19 40.30
N THR A 19 18.03 -21.79 39.38
CA THR A 19 17.74 -21.71 37.96
C THR A 19 16.40 -22.43 37.77
N LEU A 20 15.32 -21.72 38.09
CA LEU A 20 14.03 -21.98 37.50
C LEU A 20 14.19 -21.63 36.03
N ASN A 21 14.77 -22.56 35.26
CA ASN A 21 14.44 -22.73 33.86
C ASN A 21 12.97 -23.13 33.84
N VAL A 22 12.07 -22.16 34.05
CA VAL A 22 10.71 -22.28 33.57
C VAL A 22 10.88 -22.36 32.07
N ALA A 23 10.81 -23.57 31.53
CA ALA A 23 10.50 -23.80 30.13
C ALA A 23 9.09 -23.23 29.93
N SER A 24 8.98 -21.91 29.84
CA SER A 24 7.78 -21.27 29.34
C SER A 24 7.64 -21.70 27.90
N ASP A 25 6.42 -22.08 27.50
CA ASP A 25 6.11 -22.29 26.09
C ASP A 25 6.63 -21.09 25.28
N PRO A 26 7.20 -21.32 24.09
CA PRO A 26 7.65 -20.23 23.25
C PRO A 26 6.48 -19.25 23.07
N LEU A 27 6.78 -17.96 23.06
CA LEU A 27 5.77 -16.96 22.70
C LEU A 27 5.10 -17.43 21.41
N PRO A 28 3.76 -17.44 21.34
CA PRO A 28 3.08 -17.86 20.14
C PRO A 28 3.63 -17.04 18.97
N PRO A 29 3.87 -17.66 17.80
CA PRO A 29 4.22 -16.91 16.61
C PRO A 29 3.18 -15.82 16.39
N ASP A 30 3.58 -14.70 15.78
CA ASP A 30 2.68 -13.58 15.48
C ASP A 30 1.33 -14.11 14.97
N LEU A 31 0.27 -13.72 15.67
CA LEU A 31 -0.99 -14.44 15.66
C LEU A 31 -1.68 -14.33 14.28
N THR A 32 -2.40 -15.38 13.88
CA THR A 32 -3.20 -15.38 12.64
C THR A 32 -4.18 -14.20 12.58
N TYR A 33 -4.78 -13.88 13.73
CA TYR A 33 -5.73 -12.79 13.89
C TYR A 33 -5.03 -11.56 14.45
N ARG A 34 -5.39 -10.39 13.93
CA ARG A 34 -4.94 -9.12 14.48
C ARG A 34 -5.51 -8.99 15.90
N PRO A 35 -4.69 -8.63 16.91
CA PRO A 35 -5.22 -8.37 18.24
C PRO A 35 -6.16 -7.17 18.20
N LEU A 36 -7.29 -7.28 18.90
CA LEU A 36 -8.18 -6.14 19.10
C LEU A 36 -7.42 -5.02 19.84
N PRO A 37 -7.74 -3.75 19.58
CA PRO A 37 -7.18 -2.64 20.33
C PRO A 37 -7.38 -2.80 21.84
N SER A 38 -6.29 -2.67 22.57
CA SER A 38 -6.27 -2.75 24.04
C SER A 38 -6.02 -1.39 24.72
N LEU A 39 -5.75 -0.35 23.92
CA LEU A 39 -5.47 1.01 24.37
C LEU A 39 -6.50 2.00 23.79
N PRO A 40 -6.80 3.12 24.48
CA PRO A 40 -7.62 4.18 23.93
C PRO A 40 -7.04 4.75 22.63
N PHE A 41 -7.91 5.09 21.67
CA PHE A 41 -7.50 5.70 20.39
C PHE A 41 -6.59 6.91 20.57
N SER A 42 -6.90 7.80 21.52
CA SER A 42 -6.10 9.01 21.77
C SER A 42 -4.65 8.68 22.15
N SER A 43 -4.44 7.66 22.96
CA SER A 43 -3.09 7.21 23.37
C SER A 43 -2.32 6.57 22.22
N VAL A 44 -3.00 5.78 21.38
CA VAL A 44 -2.40 5.18 20.18
C VAL A 44 -2.02 6.28 19.19
N LYS A 45 -2.93 7.22 18.93
CA LYS A 45 -2.71 8.36 18.03
C LYS A 45 -1.52 9.20 18.49
N GLU A 46 -1.49 9.61 19.75
CA GLU A 46 -0.39 10.40 20.32
C GLU A 46 0.95 9.69 20.19
N THR A 47 0.99 8.39 20.52
CA THR A 47 2.20 7.57 20.41
C THR A 47 2.68 7.45 18.96
N ASP A 48 1.77 7.17 18.04
CA ASP A 48 2.09 7.00 16.62
C ASP A 48 2.52 8.31 15.96
N GLU A 49 1.87 9.43 16.29
CA GLU A 49 2.27 10.77 15.84
C GLU A 49 3.67 11.13 16.35
N ALA A 50 3.98 10.81 17.62
CA ALA A 50 5.32 11.03 18.18
C ALA A 50 6.40 10.17 17.50
N GLN A 51 6.05 9.00 16.98
CA GLN A 51 6.97 8.10 16.25
C GLN A 51 7.13 8.46 14.77
N LYS A 52 6.15 9.14 14.17
CA LYS A 52 6.09 9.43 12.73
C LYS A 52 7.36 10.12 12.18
N PRO A 53 8.02 11.08 12.86
CA PRO A 53 9.27 11.66 12.36
C PRO A 53 10.39 10.64 12.19
N ALA A 54 10.59 9.75 13.17
CA ALA A 54 11.62 8.71 13.11
C ALA A 54 11.32 7.67 12.02
N VAL A 55 10.05 7.29 11.87
CA VAL A 55 9.57 6.39 10.81
C VAL A 55 9.87 6.98 9.42
N THR A 56 9.53 8.25 9.21
CA THR A 56 9.73 8.97 7.95
C THR A 56 11.22 9.16 7.64
N GLN A 57 12.02 9.52 8.64
CA GLN A 57 13.47 9.67 8.48
C GLN A 57 14.14 8.34 8.09
N ARG A 58 13.76 7.23 8.75
CA ARG A 58 14.25 5.90 8.41
C ARG A 58 13.92 5.52 6.97
N GLN A 59 12.69 5.75 6.52
CA GLN A 59 12.28 5.42 5.16
C GLN A 59 13.00 6.30 4.13
N ARG A 60 13.12 7.61 4.40
CA ARG A 60 13.86 8.53 3.53
C ARG A 60 15.32 8.11 3.40
N GLY A 61 16.00 7.81 4.50
CA GLY A 61 17.38 7.33 4.48
C GLY A 61 17.54 6.03 3.69
N LEU A 62 16.56 5.12 3.79
CA LEU A 62 16.54 3.90 2.98
C LEU A 62 16.44 4.22 1.49
N LEU A 63 15.48 5.05 1.08
CA LEU A 63 15.31 5.46 -0.31
C LEU A 63 16.56 6.17 -0.86
N GLU A 64 17.11 7.12 -0.11
CA GLU A 64 18.33 7.85 -0.48
C GLU A 64 19.55 6.93 -0.57
N SER A 65 19.62 5.87 0.23
CA SER A 65 20.70 4.88 0.14
C SER A 65 20.60 4.01 -1.13
N ARG A 66 19.38 3.72 -1.59
CA ARG A 66 19.10 2.81 -2.70
C ARG A 66 18.96 3.51 -4.04
N TYR A 67 18.50 4.76 -4.03
CA TYR A 67 18.08 5.46 -5.23
C TYR A 67 18.62 6.90 -5.33
N ASP A 68 18.73 7.40 -6.56
CA ASP A 68 18.89 8.81 -6.89
C ASP A 68 17.51 9.47 -6.99
N LEU A 69 17.15 10.24 -5.96
CA LEU A 69 15.85 10.91 -5.85
C LEU A 69 15.81 12.30 -6.50
N ALA A 70 16.88 12.74 -7.18
CA ALA A 70 16.93 14.07 -7.79
C ALA A 70 15.87 14.23 -8.90
N ASP A 71 15.32 15.44 -9.02
CA ASP A 71 14.45 15.78 -10.15
C ASP A 71 15.30 16.02 -11.40
N ARG A 72 15.17 15.13 -12.38
CA ARG A 72 15.87 15.21 -13.68
C ARG A 72 14.86 14.89 -14.79
N PRO A 73 14.08 15.88 -15.22
CA PRO A 73 13.10 15.67 -16.28
C PRO A 73 13.81 15.44 -17.62
N MET A 74 13.37 14.43 -18.34
CA MET A 74 13.84 14.12 -19.69
C MET A 74 13.37 15.21 -20.66
N PRO A 75 14.27 15.83 -21.45
CA PRO A 75 13.90 16.92 -22.34
C PRO A 75 12.81 16.53 -23.35
N GLY A 76 11.69 17.26 -23.33
CA GLY A 76 10.61 17.11 -24.31
C GLY A 76 9.77 15.84 -24.16
N VAL A 77 9.94 15.04 -23.11
CA VAL A 77 9.15 13.82 -22.89
C VAL A 77 8.24 13.96 -21.67
N MET A 78 6.94 13.86 -21.94
CA MET A 78 5.89 13.97 -20.94
C MET A 78 5.16 12.65 -20.75
N MET A 79 4.54 12.47 -19.58
CA MET A 79 3.52 11.45 -19.38
C MET A 79 2.29 11.76 -20.25
N SER A 80 1.37 10.80 -20.34
CA SER A 80 0.30 10.76 -21.34
C SER A 80 -0.64 11.97 -21.35
N GLY A 81 -0.88 12.59 -20.20
CA GLY A 81 -1.70 13.80 -20.08
C GLY A 81 -0.92 15.09 -20.35
N GLY A 82 0.39 15.01 -20.60
CA GLY A 82 1.23 16.19 -20.83
C GLY A 82 1.52 17.00 -19.56
N ARG A 83 1.19 16.48 -18.36
CA ARG A 83 1.21 17.25 -17.10
C ARG A 83 2.48 17.05 -16.28
N LYS A 84 3.11 15.88 -16.37
CA LYS A 84 4.33 15.53 -15.65
C LYS A 84 5.41 15.07 -16.62
N ALA A 85 6.62 15.58 -16.46
CA ALA A 85 7.77 15.17 -17.27
C ALA A 85 8.21 13.76 -16.86
N VAL A 86 8.60 12.94 -17.85
CA VAL A 86 9.23 11.65 -17.57
C VAL A 86 10.63 11.89 -17.04
N GLN A 87 11.01 11.16 -16.00
CA GLN A 87 12.29 11.29 -15.33
C GLN A 87 13.38 10.50 -16.06
N GLU A 88 14.55 11.11 -16.32
CA GLU A 88 15.62 10.46 -17.09
C GLU A 88 16.53 9.57 -16.22
N GLY A 89 17.18 8.59 -16.85
CA GLY A 89 18.23 7.78 -16.22
C GLY A 89 17.75 6.73 -15.22
N SER A 90 18.62 5.74 -14.96
CA SER A 90 18.37 4.73 -13.92
C SER A 90 18.49 5.36 -12.54
N ARG A 91 17.50 5.11 -11.69
CA ARG A 91 17.47 5.65 -10.32
C ARG A 91 18.16 4.75 -9.33
N VAL A 92 18.45 3.49 -9.67
CA VAL A 92 19.13 2.56 -8.77
C VAL A 92 20.60 2.95 -8.61
N LYS A 93 21.05 3.13 -7.36
CA LYS A 93 22.45 3.36 -7.04
C LYS A 93 23.23 2.05 -7.12
N LEU A 94 24.36 2.07 -7.83
CA LEU A 94 25.26 0.94 -7.94
C LEU A 94 26.16 0.83 -6.69
N PRO A 95 26.64 -0.38 -6.36
CA PRO A 95 27.71 -0.55 -5.38
C PRO A 95 28.92 0.33 -5.72
N ALA A 96 29.62 0.81 -4.69
CA ALA A 96 30.77 1.69 -4.87
C ALA A 96 31.83 1.04 -5.78
N GLY A 97 32.26 1.76 -6.82
CA GLY A 97 33.26 1.30 -7.78
C GLY A 97 32.74 0.39 -8.90
N GLU A 98 31.46 0.03 -8.91
CA GLU A 98 30.84 -0.72 -10.01
C GLU A 98 30.15 0.22 -11.03
N THR A 99 30.06 -0.25 -12.27
CA THR A 99 29.31 0.37 -13.37
C THR A 99 28.35 -0.65 -13.98
N TRP A 100 27.37 -0.22 -14.76
CA TRP A 100 26.47 -1.15 -15.47
C TRP A 100 27.26 -2.13 -16.36
N SER A 101 28.30 -1.65 -17.04
CA SER A 101 29.17 -2.49 -17.87
C SER A 101 29.98 -3.49 -17.06
N SER A 102 30.51 -3.09 -15.89
CA SER A 102 31.28 -4.01 -15.03
C SER A 102 30.39 -5.08 -14.40
N LEU A 103 29.14 -4.77 -14.08
CA LEU A 103 28.15 -5.74 -13.59
C LEU A 103 27.70 -6.70 -14.70
N ALA A 104 27.43 -6.18 -15.91
CA ALA A 104 27.01 -7.01 -17.04
C ALA A 104 28.08 -8.02 -17.50
N ALA A 105 29.36 -7.73 -17.24
CA ALA A 105 30.47 -8.64 -17.53
C ALA A 105 30.65 -9.75 -16.49
N LYS A 106 29.93 -9.72 -15.35
CA LYS A 106 30.02 -10.73 -14.28
C LYS A 106 28.95 -11.80 -14.47
N THR A 107 29.26 -13.01 -14.03
CA THR A 107 28.26 -14.07 -13.89
C THR A 107 27.31 -13.77 -12.71
N PRO A 108 26.09 -14.31 -12.73
CA PRO A 108 25.18 -14.18 -11.58
C PRO A 108 25.77 -14.71 -10.26
N GLN A 109 26.64 -15.72 -10.33
CA GLN A 109 27.30 -16.28 -9.14
C GLN A 109 28.29 -15.27 -8.54
N GLU A 110 29.12 -14.64 -9.36
CA GLU A 110 30.05 -13.60 -8.89
C GLU A 110 29.32 -12.38 -8.30
N ILE A 111 28.19 -11.97 -8.90
CA ILE A 111 27.37 -10.88 -8.36
C ILE A 111 26.84 -11.25 -6.97
N ARG A 112 26.37 -12.49 -6.78
CA ARG A 112 25.90 -12.98 -5.48
C ARG A 112 27.02 -13.07 -4.45
N ASP A 113 28.11 -13.76 -4.76
CA ASP A 113 29.21 -14.05 -3.83
C ASP A 113 29.91 -12.79 -3.34
N ARG A 114 29.97 -11.76 -4.19
CA ARG A 114 30.56 -10.46 -3.88
C ARG A 114 29.55 -9.44 -3.35
N GLY A 115 28.27 -9.79 -3.21
CA GLY A 115 27.22 -8.89 -2.72
C GLY A 115 27.00 -7.66 -3.61
N LEU A 116 27.16 -7.80 -4.93
CA LEU A 116 27.14 -6.69 -5.88
C LEU A 116 25.76 -6.39 -6.48
N LEU A 117 24.72 -7.13 -6.09
CA LEU A 117 23.36 -6.81 -6.52
C LEU A 117 22.99 -5.42 -5.99
N PRO A 118 22.67 -4.44 -6.86
CA PRO A 118 22.29 -3.12 -6.41
C PRO A 118 21.09 -3.18 -5.44
N GLN A 119 21.21 -2.49 -4.31
CA GLN A 119 20.22 -2.55 -3.22
C GLN A 119 18.84 -2.03 -3.65
N GLY A 120 18.77 -1.18 -4.68
CA GLY A 120 17.51 -0.73 -5.28
C GLY A 120 16.71 -1.80 -6.01
N PHE A 121 17.25 -3.02 -6.22
CA PHE A 121 16.48 -4.17 -6.73
C PHE A 121 15.95 -5.08 -5.63
N LEU A 122 16.29 -4.82 -4.36
CA LEU A 122 15.68 -5.53 -3.25
C LEU A 122 14.27 -4.99 -2.99
N PRO A 123 13.34 -5.81 -2.46
CA PRO A 123 12.01 -5.35 -2.10
C PRO A 123 12.06 -4.06 -1.27
N LEU A 124 11.25 -3.08 -1.65
CA LEU A 124 11.07 -1.86 -0.89
C LEU A 124 10.10 -2.16 0.28
N PRO A 125 10.53 -2.05 1.55
CA PRO A 125 9.64 -2.25 2.68
C PRO A 125 8.58 -1.14 2.78
N HIS A 126 7.49 -1.46 3.48
CA HIS A 126 6.51 -0.47 3.87
C HIS A 126 7.11 0.53 4.86
N VAL A 127 6.70 1.80 4.77
CA VAL A 127 7.18 2.92 5.61
C VAL A 127 7.16 2.56 7.11
N LYS A 128 6.08 1.91 7.54
CA LYS A 128 5.91 1.35 8.89
C LYS A 128 5.45 -0.11 8.81
N GLN A 129 6.39 -1.04 8.69
CA GLN A 129 6.13 -2.47 8.51
C GLN A 129 5.20 -3.09 9.58
N ALA A 130 5.39 -2.72 10.85
CA ALA A 130 4.62 -3.26 11.96
C ALA A 130 3.13 -2.89 11.91
N ALA A 131 2.82 -1.65 11.47
CA ALA A 131 1.44 -1.21 11.30
C ALA A 131 0.85 -1.65 9.95
N GLY A 132 1.68 -1.66 8.89
CA GLY A 132 1.23 -1.91 7.53
C GLY A 132 0.23 -0.86 7.05
N GLY A 133 -0.72 -1.31 6.24
CA GLY A 133 -1.86 -0.51 5.82
C GLY A 133 -1.68 0.28 4.54
N GLN A 134 -2.78 0.77 3.98
CA GLN A 134 -2.78 1.58 2.76
C GLN A 134 -2.14 2.96 3.03
N VAL A 135 -1.41 3.50 2.05
CA VAL A 135 -0.84 4.87 2.07
C VAL A 135 -1.05 5.54 0.72
N PHE A 136 -1.49 6.80 0.76
CA PHE A 136 -1.82 7.60 -0.44
C PHE A 136 -0.83 8.77 -0.64
N PRO A 137 -0.55 9.16 -1.89
CA PRO A 137 0.18 10.39 -2.19
C PRO A 137 -0.55 11.65 -1.69
N GLU A 138 0.19 12.70 -1.39
CA GLU A 138 -0.36 13.97 -0.89
C GLU A 138 -1.27 14.70 -1.90
N SER A 139 -1.08 14.46 -3.21
CA SER A 139 -1.97 15.00 -4.24
C SER A 139 -3.37 14.39 -4.16
N GLU A 140 -3.46 13.07 -4.01
CA GLU A 140 -4.73 12.34 -3.82
C GLU A 140 -5.45 12.79 -2.54
N ILE A 141 -4.74 12.83 -1.42
CA ILE A 141 -5.28 13.26 -0.12
C ILE A 141 -5.93 14.65 -0.23
N ARG A 142 -5.27 15.56 -0.95
CA ARG A 142 -5.74 16.95 -1.10
C ARG A 142 -6.97 17.05 -1.99
N GLU A 143 -6.95 16.42 -3.16
CA GLU A 143 -8.08 16.49 -4.10
C GLU A 143 -9.33 15.82 -3.53
N ILE A 144 -9.20 14.63 -2.92
CA ILE A 144 -10.32 13.96 -2.25
C ILE A 144 -10.83 14.77 -1.04
N GLY A 145 -9.92 15.40 -0.30
CA GLY A 145 -10.28 16.32 0.79
C GLY A 145 -11.05 17.55 0.30
N ALA A 146 -10.66 18.11 -0.83
CA ALA A 146 -11.30 19.28 -1.44
C ALA A 146 -12.67 18.93 -2.05
N ASP A 147 -12.73 17.85 -2.82
CA ASP A 147 -13.95 17.45 -3.52
C ASP A 147 -14.94 16.79 -2.57
N GLU A 148 -14.53 15.75 -1.86
CA GLU A 148 -15.44 14.89 -1.12
C GLU A 148 -15.53 15.23 0.38
N GLY A 149 -14.54 15.94 0.93
CA GLY A 149 -14.41 16.20 2.35
C GLY A 149 -13.93 14.98 3.15
N ARG A 150 -13.43 13.94 2.48
CA ARG A 150 -12.81 12.76 3.12
C ARG A 150 -11.33 13.01 3.36
N ASP A 151 -10.84 12.65 4.54
CA ASP A 151 -9.40 12.74 4.85
C ASP A 151 -8.74 11.35 4.70
N LEU A 152 -7.89 11.23 3.68
CA LEU A 152 -7.09 10.02 3.43
C LEU A 152 -5.71 10.07 4.12
N ARG A 153 -5.44 11.09 4.95
CA ARG A 153 -4.17 11.23 5.65
C ARG A 153 -4.07 10.35 6.88
N ARG A 154 -2.99 9.57 6.94
CA ARG A 154 -2.63 8.80 8.12
C ARG A 154 -1.85 9.63 9.13
N PHE A 155 -2.17 9.46 10.41
CA PHE A 155 -1.44 10.15 11.49
C PHE A 155 -0.10 9.49 11.83
N ASP A 156 0.15 8.25 11.38
CA ASP A 156 1.29 7.44 11.78
C ASP A 156 2.40 7.32 10.71
N VAL A 157 2.11 7.64 9.45
CA VAL A 157 3.03 7.58 8.31
C VAL A 157 2.71 8.66 7.27
N ASP A 158 3.67 8.92 6.37
CA ASP A 158 3.50 9.70 5.14
C ASP A 158 3.87 8.86 3.92
N PHE A 159 3.46 9.33 2.73
CA PHE A 159 3.91 8.79 1.45
C PHE A 159 5.42 9.00 1.27
N ASP A 160 6.12 8.00 0.72
CA ASP A 160 7.58 7.95 0.79
C ASP A 160 8.31 8.44 -0.45
N LEU A 161 7.66 8.50 -1.61
CA LEU A 161 8.27 9.00 -2.84
C LEU A 161 8.00 10.51 -3.06
N PRO A 162 8.99 11.27 -3.54
CA PRO A 162 8.79 12.62 -4.08
C PRO A 162 7.79 12.63 -5.26
N ASP A 163 7.02 13.71 -5.40
CA ASP A 163 5.99 13.82 -6.44
C ASP A 163 6.54 13.71 -7.88
N HIS A 164 7.74 14.22 -8.16
CA HIS A 164 8.32 14.09 -9.50
C HIS A 164 8.65 12.63 -9.88
N LEU A 165 8.66 11.72 -8.90
CA LEU A 165 8.85 10.26 -9.11
C LEU A 165 7.54 9.47 -9.04
N THR A 166 6.39 10.13 -8.86
CA THR A 166 5.06 9.49 -8.94
C THR A 166 4.46 9.65 -10.34
N PRO A 167 3.45 8.85 -10.70
CA PRO A 167 2.66 9.07 -11.92
C PRO A 167 2.07 10.49 -12.01
N GLU A 168 1.70 10.90 -13.22
CA GLU A 168 0.98 12.16 -13.42
C GLU A 168 -0.38 12.13 -12.69
N PHE A 169 -0.78 13.29 -12.17
CA PHE A 169 -1.98 13.39 -11.36
C PHE A 169 -2.77 14.69 -11.67
N PRO A 170 -4.09 14.61 -11.88
CA PRO A 170 -4.84 13.38 -12.14
C PRO A 170 -4.46 12.79 -13.51
N PRO A 171 -4.44 11.46 -13.64
CA PRO A 171 -4.10 10.82 -14.91
C PRO A 171 -5.28 10.89 -15.89
N PRO A 172 -5.03 11.03 -17.21
CA PRO A 172 -6.10 11.09 -18.22
C PRO A 172 -6.88 9.76 -18.32
N ILE A 173 -8.13 9.82 -18.78
CA ILE A 173 -8.94 8.63 -19.06
C ILE A 173 -9.16 8.49 -20.56
N PHE A 174 -8.79 7.35 -21.12
CA PHE A 174 -9.01 7.01 -22.53
C PHE A 174 -9.97 5.84 -22.65
N LEU A 175 -10.87 5.87 -23.63
CA LEU A 175 -11.89 4.84 -23.82
C LEU A 175 -11.67 4.07 -25.13
N THR A 176 -11.84 2.74 -25.10
CA THR A 176 -11.83 1.89 -26.30
C THR A 176 -13.00 2.19 -27.23
N THR A 177 -14.13 2.60 -26.67
CA THR A 177 -15.39 2.85 -27.39
C THR A 177 -15.45 4.24 -28.02
N HIS A 178 -14.65 5.18 -27.52
CA HIS A 178 -14.59 6.58 -27.95
C HIS A 178 -13.15 7.10 -28.03
N PRO A 179 -12.28 6.49 -28.86
CA PRO A 179 -10.89 6.92 -28.99
C PRO A 179 -10.75 8.36 -29.49
N GLU A 180 -11.74 8.88 -30.21
CA GLU A 180 -11.78 10.24 -30.76
C GLU A 180 -11.89 11.33 -29.69
N LEU A 181 -12.38 11.00 -28.49
CA LEU A 181 -12.57 11.99 -27.42
C LEU A 181 -11.29 12.31 -26.65
N GLY A 182 -10.24 11.49 -26.78
CA GLY A 182 -9.00 11.66 -26.02
C GLY A 182 -9.24 11.51 -24.51
N ASP A 183 -8.78 12.48 -23.73
CA ASP A 183 -8.92 12.49 -22.26
C ASP A 183 -10.35 12.86 -21.83
N VAL A 184 -11.17 11.85 -21.49
CA VAL A 184 -12.55 12.07 -21.05
C VAL A 184 -12.67 12.57 -19.61
N SER A 185 -11.57 12.62 -18.83
CA SER A 185 -11.60 13.21 -17.49
C SER A 185 -11.52 14.74 -17.50
N ARG A 186 -11.31 15.35 -18.68
CA ARG A 186 -11.13 16.80 -18.86
C ARG A 186 -9.98 17.38 -18.03
N GLY A 187 -9.04 16.53 -17.60
CA GLY A 187 -7.93 16.90 -16.73
C GLY A 187 -8.24 16.98 -15.24
N ASP A 188 -9.43 16.54 -14.83
CA ASP A 188 -9.83 16.49 -13.42
C ASP A 188 -9.73 15.06 -12.86
N LEU A 189 -9.66 14.96 -11.53
CA LEU A 189 -9.82 13.70 -10.80
C LEU A 189 -11.30 13.31 -10.84
N LEU A 190 -11.60 12.09 -11.25
CA LEU A 190 -12.94 11.56 -11.24
C LEU A 190 -13.33 11.17 -9.81
N THR A 191 -14.39 11.77 -9.30
CA THR A 191 -14.90 11.59 -7.93
C THR A 191 -16.37 11.23 -7.96
N ILE A 192 -16.93 10.78 -6.83
CA ILE A 192 -18.37 10.48 -6.74
C ILE A 192 -19.25 11.71 -7.02
N ARG A 193 -18.68 12.92 -6.99
CA ARG A 193 -19.38 14.19 -7.20
C ARG A 193 -19.48 14.62 -8.67
N ASN A 194 -18.48 14.30 -9.50
CA ASN A 194 -18.40 14.81 -10.87
C ASN A 194 -18.61 13.72 -11.96
N PHE A 195 -18.52 12.44 -11.61
CA PHE A 195 -18.49 11.36 -12.60
C PHE A 195 -19.68 11.33 -13.56
N TYR A 196 -20.88 11.62 -13.05
CA TYR A 196 -22.09 11.60 -13.87
C TYR A 196 -22.05 12.70 -14.93
N GLU A 197 -21.67 13.92 -14.55
CA GLU A 197 -21.55 15.04 -15.51
C GLU A 197 -20.54 14.72 -16.61
N TYR A 198 -19.43 14.09 -16.25
CA TYR A 198 -18.33 13.87 -17.20
C TYR A 198 -18.62 12.73 -18.16
N MET A 199 -19.30 11.69 -17.69
CA MET A 199 -19.47 10.44 -18.44
C MET A 199 -20.87 10.26 -19.04
N ASN A 200 -21.84 11.08 -18.65
CA ASN A 200 -23.21 10.98 -19.16
C ASN A 200 -23.25 11.21 -20.68
N GLY A 201 -23.87 10.27 -21.40
CA GLY A 201 -23.92 10.26 -22.86
C GLY A 201 -22.66 9.71 -23.54
N ILE A 202 -21.58 9.44 -22.79
CA ILE A 202 -20.33 8.83 -23.30
C ILE A 202 -20.31 7.32 -23.00
N ILE A 203 -20.71 6.92 -21.80
CA ILE A 203 -20.75 5.51 -21.38
C ILE A 203 -22.18 5.00 -21.23
N THR A 204 -22.35 3.68 -21.33
CA THR A 204 -23.65 3.03 -21.18
C THR A 204 -24.17 3.09 -19.73
N PRO A 205 -25.49 2.90 -19.48
CA PRO A 205 -26.03 2.89 -18.12
C PRO A 205 -25.39 1.84 -17.20
N VAL A 206 -25.01 0.67 -17.72
CA VAL A 206 -24.33 -0.39 -16.98
C VAL A 206 -22.93 0.06 -16.53
N GLN A 207 -22.20 0.72 -17.43
CA GLN A 207 -20.87 1.27 -17.13
C GLN A 207 -20.96 2.45 -16.16
N MET A 208 -21.98 3.29 -16.26
CA MET A 208 -22.23 4.40 -15.34
C MET A 208 -22.45 3.89 -13.91
N GLU A 209 -23.24 2.84 -13.74
CA GLU A 209 -23.45 2.23 -12.43
C GLU A 209 -22.17 1.56 -11.89
N GLY A 210 -21.43 0.85 -12.76
CA GLY A 210 -20.12 0.31 -12.41
C GLY A 210 -19.13 1.37 -11.95
N LEU A 211 -19.12 2.52 -12.63
CA LEU A 211 -18.29 3.66 -12.27
C LEU A 211 -18.71 4.26 -10.93
N ARG A 212 -20.01 4.45 -10.69
CA ARG A 212 -20.54 4.90 -9.40
C ARG A 212 -20.08 3.97 -8.27
N LEU A 213 -20.12 2.66 -8.48
CA LEU A 213 -19.66 1.67 -7.50
C LEU A 213 -18.16 1.78 -7.21
N LEU A 214 -17.34 1.97 -8.24
CA LEU A 214 -15.88 2.15 -8.10
C LEU A 214 -15.49 3.44 -7.36
N LEU A 215 -16.33 4.46 -7.42
CA LEU A 215 -16.18 5.75 -6.74
C LEU A 215 -16.89 5.80 -5.38
N THR A 216 -17.65 4.77 -5.01
CA THR A 216 -18.32 4.75 -3.71
C THR A 216 -17.32 4.33 -2.64
N PRO A 217 -17.09 5.16 -1.60
CA PRO A 217 -16.18 4.80 -0.52
C PRO A 217 -16.80 3.74 0.41
N PHE A 218 -15.97 2.81 0.87
CA PHE A 218 -16.33 1.82 1.89
C PHE A 218 -15.25 1.76 2.98
N PRO A 219 -15.60 1.36 4.21
CA PRO A 219 -14.61 1.14 5.26
C PRO A 219 -13.47 0.25 4.75
N GLN A 220 -12.25 0.71 5.00
CA GLN A 220 -11.00 -0.02 4.76
C GLN A 220 -10.28 -0.11 6.10
N GLU A 221 -9.42 -1.10 6.31
CA GLU A 221 -8.77 -1.34 7.60
C GLU A 221 -8.25 -0.07 8.31
N GLU A 222 -7.49 0.79 7.62
CA GLU A 222 -6.92 2.00 8.21
C GLU A 222 -7.89 3.18 8.22
N PHE A 223 -8.93 3.13 7.38
CA PHE A 223 -9.93 4.17 7.15
C PHE A 223 -11.32 3.66 7.58
N ASN A 224 -11.46 3.38 8.88
CA ASN A 224 -12.65 2.77 9.48
C ASN A 224 -13.29 3.68 10.57
N GLN A 225 -14.36 3.16 11.20
CA GLN A 225 -15.16 3.87 12.21
C GLN A 225 -14.74 3.60 13.67
N THR A 226 -13.80 2.67 13.89
CA THR A 226 -13.39 2.14 15.20
C THR A 226 -12.03 2.71 15.65
N GLU A 227 -11.55 2.25 16.80
CA GLU A 227 -10.38 2.77 17.52
C GLU A 227 -9.02 2.24 17.02
N ASP A 228 -9.01 1.29 16.08
CA ASP A 228 -7.83 0.78 15.38
C ASP A 228 -7.48 1.55 14.09
N ARG A 229 -8.34 2.48 13.66
CA ARG A 229 -8.09 3.33 12.49
C ARG A 229 -6.75 4.07 12.58
N LYS A 230 -6.18 4.39 11.42
CA LYS A 230 -4.95 5.18 11.29
C LYS A 230 -5.17 6.61 10.78
N VAL A 231 -6.43 7.03 10.74
CA VAL A 231 -6.86 8.40 10.45
C VAL A 231 -7.40 9.11 11.69
N ALA A 232 -7.24 10.43 11.74
CA ALA A 232 -7.62 11.22 12.92
C ALA A 232 -9.14 11.14 13.21
N MET A 233 -9.93 11.35 12.17
CA MET A 233 -11.40 11.31 12.20
C MET A 233 -11.91 10.09 11.45
N GLN A 234 -13.03 9.55 11.89
CA GLN A 234 -13.73 8.51 11.13
C GLN A 234 -14.20 9.05 9.78
N SER A 235 -14.18 8.21 8.74
CA SER A 235 -14.66 8.56 7.41
C SER A 235 -15.49 7.41 6.81
N THR A 236 -16.14 7.68 5.67
CA THR A 236 -16.82 6.62 4.89
C THR A 236 -15.84 5.60 4.28
N GLY A 237 -14.53 5.84 4.42
CA GLY A 237 -13.47 4.94 4.01
C GLY A 237 -12.88 5.30 2.66
N VAL A 238 -12.54 4.28 1.88
CA VAL A 238 -11.76 4.36 0.64
C VAL A 238 -12.57 3.81 -0.54
N ALA A 239 -12.54 4.49 -1.68
CA ALA A 239 -13.08 4.03 -2.96
C ALA A 239 -12.00 3.33 -3.78
N CYS A 240 -12.37 2.47 -4.72
CA CYS A 240 -11.40 1.74 -5.54
C CYS A 240 -10.52 2.70 -6.37
N LEU A 241 -11.12 3.79 -6.87
CA LEU A 241 -10.40 4.80 -7.64
C LEU A 241 -9.64 5.82 -6.76
N ASP A 242 -9.61 5.71 -5.43
CA ASP A 242 -8.67 6.52 -4.62
C ASP A 242 -7.22 6.00 -4.78
N CYS A 243 -7.06 4.68 -4.94
CA CYS A 243 -5.75 4.08 -5.25
C CYS A 243 -5.52 4.06 -6.77
N HIS A 244 -6.55 3.66 -7.50
CA HIS A 244 -6.53 3.56 -8.96
C HIS A 244 -7.10 4.84 -9.60
N SER A 245 -6.60 6.02 -9.20
CA SER A 245 -7.07 7.33 -9.64
C SER A 245 -7.24 7.38 -11.16
N ASN A 246 -8.45 7.72 -11.62
CA ASN A 246 -8.79 7.72 -13.06
C ASN A 246 -8.36 6.44 -13.80
N PHE A 247 -8.51 5.28 -13.15
CA PHE A 247 -8.12 3.96 -13.66
C PHE A 247 -6.62 3.77 -13.91
N HIS A 248 -5.78 4.64 -13.35
CA HIS A 248 -4.32 4.52 -13.40
C HIS A 248 -3.75 4.47 -11.97
N THR A 249 -2.49 4.10 -11.84
CA THR A 249 -1.84 4.16 -10.53
C THR A 249 -1.53 5.62 -10.17
N ASN A 250 -1.73 6.01 -8.91
CA ASN A 250 -1.18 7.25 -8.34
C ASN A 250 0.12 7.00 -7.54
N GLY A 251 0.59 5.75 -7.50
CA GLY A 251 1.76 5.33 -6.71
C GLY A 251 1.44 4.94 -5.26
N ALA A 252 0.16 4.97 -4.85
CA ALA A 252 -0.27 4.43 -3.56
C ALA A 252 0.21 2.98 -3.38
N PHE A 253 0.37 2.57 -2.12
CA PHE A 253 0.89 1.25 -1.80
C PHE A 253 0.30 0.71 -0.50
N HIS A 254 0.39 -0.61 -0.36
CA HIS A 254 -0.09 -1.35 0.79
C HIS A 254 0.84 -2.55 1.06
N LEU A 255 0.47 -3.44 1.97
CA LEU A 255 1.14 -4.70 2.27
C LEU A 255 0.25 -5.83 1.80
N THR A 256 0.85 -6.84 1.19
CA THR A 256 0.11 -8.03 0.72
C THR A 256 -0.73 -8.65 1.83
N PRO A 257 -2.05 -8.85 1.65
CA PRO A 257 -2.92 -9.42 2.68
C PRO A 257 -2.64 -10.93 2.92
N ASP A 258 -1.96 -11.57 1.96
CA ASP A 258 -1.86 -13.03 1.81
C ASP A 258 -0.75 -13.70 2.63
N VAL A 259 0.07 -12.92 3.32
CA VAL A 259 1.27 -13.43 4.00
C VAL A 259 1.15 -13.22 5.51
N ARG A 260 1.59 -14.21 6.27
CA ARG A 260 1.79 -14.13 7.73
C ARG A 260 3.16 -14.71 8.07
N PRO A 261 3.85 -14.20 9.10
CA PRO A 261 3.42 -13.15 10.05
C PRO A 261 3.42 -11.72 9.45
N GLN A 262 2.90 -10.71 10.17
CA GLN A 262 2.82 -9.32 9.70
C GLN A 262 4.19 -8.78 9.24
N ALA A 263 5.26 -9.19 9.94
CA ALA A 263 6.63 -8.80 9.63
C ALA A 263 7.11 -9.24 8.23
N GLU A 264 6.56 -10.33 7.69
CA GLU A 264 6.95 -10.91 6.40
C GLU A 264 6.07 -10.45 5.22
N ARG A 265 5.00 -9.68 5.50
CA ARG A 265 4.18 -9.09 4.44
C ARG A 265 5.02 -8.08 3.68
N PHE A 266 5.13 -8.22 2.37
CA PHE A 266 5.86 -7.25 1.55
C PHE A 266 4.93 -6.21 0.93
N ARG A 267 5.52 -5.08 0.56
CA ARG A 267 4.84 -3.95 -0.09
C ARG A 267 4.29 -4.38 -1.46
N LEU A 268 3.07 -3.93 -1.74
CA LEU A 268 2.42 -3.98 -3.03
C LEU A 268 2.15 -2.55 -3.47
N ASP A 269 2.58 -2.20 -4.66
CA ASP A 269 2.23 -0.92 -5.29
C ASP A 269 0.93 -1.07 -6.06
N THR A 270 0.11 -0.02 -6.04
CA THR A 270 -1.10 0.03 -6.85
C THR A 270 -0.74 0.04 -8.33
N THR A 271 -1.40 -0.80 -9.11
CA THR A 271 -1.17 -0.94 -10.55
C THR A 271 -2.13 -0.09 -11.38
N SER A 272 -1.78 0.16 -12.64
CA SER A 272 -2.72 0.76 -13.61
C SER A 272 -3.81 -0.22 -13.99
N LEU A 273 -5.05 0.24 -14.13
CA LEU A 273 -6.18 -0.53 -14.68
C LEU A 273 -6.40 -0.29 -16.18
N ARG A 274 -5.64 0.62 -16.81
CA ARG A 274 -5.64 0.80 -18.26
C ARG A 274 -5.28 -0.50 -19.00
N GLY A 275 -6.05 -0.84 -20.03
CA GLY A 275 -5.79 -2.01 -20.86
C GLY A 275 -6.06 -3.35 -20.18
N LEU A 276 -6.80 -3.35 -19.07
CA LEU A 276 -7.07 -4.54 -18.27
C LEU A 276 -7.82 -5.64 -19.04
N PHE A 277 -8.60 -5.27 -20.07
CA PHE A 277 -9.26 -6.20 -20.98
C PHE A 277 -8.29 -7.11 -21.78
N ASN A 278 -7.00 -6.77 -21.87
CA ASN A 278 -5.99 -7.61 -22.52
C ASN A 278 -5.33 -8.62 -21.57
N GLN A 279 -5.59 -8.54 -20.26
CA GLN A 279 -5.00 -9.43 -19.27
C GLN A 279 -5.79 -10.73 -19.17
N GLN A 280 -5.10 -11.87 -19.13
CA GLN A 280 -5.71 -13.20 -18.95
C GLN A 280 -5.70 -13.68 -17.49
N ILE A 281 -4.86 -13.07 -16.66
CA ILE A 281 -4.66 -13.41 -15.26
C ILE A 281 -4.57 -12.10 -14.47
N HIS A 282 -5.35 -12.02 -13.40
CA HIS A 282 -5.40 -10.86 -12.52
C HIS A 282 -4.80 -11.19 -11.14
N GLY A 283 -4.08 -10.23 -10.58
CA GLY A 283 -3.39 -10.35 -9.29
C GLY A 283 -1.99 -10.95 -9.38
N SER A 284 -1.14 -10.62 -8.42
CA SER A 284 0.29 -10.99 -8.44
C SER A 284 0.59 -12.44 -8.01
N LYS A 285 -0.36 -13.12 -7.35
CA LYS A 285 -0.15 -14.42 -6.68
C LYS A 285 -1.26 -15.43 -6.91
N ARG A 286 -2.27 -15.08 -7.72
CA ARG A 286 -3.46 -15.90 -7.92
C ARG A 286 -3.74 -16.03 -9.40
N SER A 287 -4.37 -17.15 -9.77
CA SER A 287 -4.84 -17.38 -11.13
C SER A 287 -6.29 -16.91 -11.30
N LEU A 288 -6.60 -15.67 -10.89
CA LEU A 288 -7.93 -15.09 -11.10
C LEU A 288 -8.09 -14.79 -12.59
N ARG A 289 -9.20 -15.22 -13.19
CA ARG A 289 -9.36 -15.29 -14.65
C ARG A 289 -10.30 -14.24 -15.22
N SER A 290 -10.90 -13.42 -14.36
CA SER A 290 -11.79 -12.33 -14.76
C SER A 290 -11.62 -11.11 -13.87
N VAL A 291 -12.11 -9.98 -14.36
CA VAL A 291 -12.13 -8.70 -13.62
C VAL A 291 -13.10 -8.80 -12.45
N GLU A 292 -14.19 -9.52 -12.65
CA GLU A 292 -15.21 -9.82 -11.66
C GLU A 292 -14.62 -10.59 -10.49
N ASP A 293 -13.88 -11.68 -10.75
CA ASP A 293 -13.21 -12.47 -9.70
C ASP A 293 -12.20 -11.61 -8.92
N PHE A 294 -11.47 -10.75 -9.61
CA PHE A 294 -10.50 -9.84 -8.97
C PHE A 294 -11.19 -8.79 -8.10
N THR A 295 -12.27 -8.18 -8.59
CA THR A 295 -13.03 -7.17 -7.85
C THR A 295 -13.65 -7.77 -6.58
N GLU A 296 -14.19 -8.99 -6.67
CA GLU A 296 -14.68 -9.71 -5.49
C GLU A 296 -13.55 -10.02 -4.50
N PHE A 297 -12.40 -10.47 -4.99
CA PHE A 297 -11.23 -10.75 -4.16
C PHE A 297 -10.75 -9.52 -3.39
N GLU A 298 -10.59 -8.38 -4.06
CA GLU A 298 -10.08 -7.14 -3.47
C GLU A 298 -10.94 -6.68 -2.28
N GLN A 299 -12.26 -6.63 -2.45
CA GLN A 299 -13.17 -6.20 -1.38
C GLN A 299 -13.23 -7.17 -0.21
N ARG A 300 -13.13 -8.48 -0.47
CA ARG A 300 -13.18 -9.51 0.59
C ARG A 300 -11.87 -9.62 1.37
N THR A 301 -10.75 -9.19 0.80
CA THR A 301 -9.42 -9.50 1.36
C THR A 301 -8.52 -8.27 1.49
N ALA A 302 -8.15 -7.63 0.40
CA ALA A 302 -7.13 -6.58 0.37
C ALA A 302 -7.54 -5.34 1.17
N TYR A 303 -8.82 -4.97 1.14
CA TYR A 303 -9.35 -3.86 1.93
C TYR A 303 -9.18 -4.03 3.45
N PHE A 304 -9.11 -5.27 3.93
CA PHE A 304 -9.07 -5.59 5.36
C PHE A 304 -7.84 -6.39 5.74
N ASN A 305 -6.71 -6.18 5.06
CA ASN A 305 -5.44 -6.84 5.40
C ASN A 305 -5.48 -8.39 5.40
N GLY A 306 -6.46 -8.98 4.71
CA GLY A 306 -6.72 -10.42 4.74
C GLY A 306 -7.38 -10.93 6.04
N ASP A 307 -7.86 -10.02 6.89
CA ASP A 307 -8.54 -10.33 8.16
C ASP A 307 -10.07 -10.14 8.04
N HIS A 308 -10.77 -11.24 7.82
CA HIS A 308 -12.22 -11.26 7.71
C HIS A 308 -12.96 -10.89 9.02
N VAL A 309 -12.30 -11.02 10.18
CA VAL A 309 -12.91 -10.64 11.47
C VAL A 309 -12.99 -9.12 11.55
N SER A 310 -11.90 -8.43 11.22
CA SER A 310 -11.84 -6.98 11.12
C SER A 310 -12.80 -6.47 10.04
N ALA A 311 -12.83 -7.11 8.87
CA ALA A 311 -13.81 -6.81 7.81
C ALA A 311 -15.27 -6.83 8.32
N THR A 312 -15.65 -7.89 9.03
CA THR A 312 -17.01 -8.02 9.58
C THR A 312 -17.28 -6.95 10.64
N ARG A 313 -16.31 -6.66 11.50
CA ARG A 313 -16.40 -5.63 12.54
C ARG A 313 -16.65 -4.24 11.95
N TYR A 314 -16.01 -3.91 10.83
CA TYR A 314 -16.16 -2.60 10.19
C TYR A 314 -17.35 -2.50 9.24
N SER A 315 -18.22 -3.53 9.21
CA SER A 315 -19.35 -3.62 8.29
C SER A 315 -18.92 -3.63 6.83
N VAL A 316 -18.04 -4.58 6.46
CA VAL A 316 -17.62 -4.81 5.07
C VAL A 316 -18.81 -4.78 4.13
N ASN A 317 -18.71 -3.95 3.09
CA ASN A 317 -19.67 -3.98 1.99
C ASN A 317 -19.31 -5.14 1.07
N LEU A 318 -20.13 -6.20 1.10
CA LEU A 318 -20.05 -7.30 0.15
C LEU A 318 -21.12 -7.05 -0.92
N PRO A 319 -20.77 -6.65 -2.15
CA PRO A 319 -21.72 -6.49 -3.24
C PRO A 319 -22.48 -7.79 -3.41
N TYR A 320 -23.77 -7.75 -3.09
CA TYR A 320 -24.58 -8.94 -2.90
C TYR A 320 -25.09 -9.54 -4.22
N HIS A 321 -24.56 -9.13 -5.39
CA HIS A 321 -25.11 -9.57 -6.66
C HIS A 321 -24.02 -9.76 -7.72
N PRO A 322 -24.09 -10.84 -8.53
CA PRO A 322 -23.36 -10.96 -9.79
C PRO A 322 -23.44 -9.70 -10.68
N ASN A 323 -24.48 -8.88 -10.50
CA ASN A 323 -24.71 -7.69 -11.30
C ASN A 323 -23.72 -6.57 -10.96
N HIS A 324 -23.35 -6.38 -9.68
CA HIS A 324 -22.44 -5.29 -9.30
C HIS A 324 -21.02 -5.52 -9.84
N PHE A 325 -20.48 -6.73 -9.66
CA PHE A 325 -19.16 -7.07 -10.19
C PHE A 325 -19.13 -7.01 -11.72
N THR A 326 -20.20 -7.48 -12.38
CA THR A 326 -20.36 -7.34 -13.83
C THR A 326 -20.38 -5.87 -14.25
N MET A 327 -21.15 -5.00 -13.59
CA MET A 327 -21.19 -3.56 -13.89
C MET A 327 -19.82 -2.91 -13.72
N ILE A 328 -19.10 -3.21 -12.64
CA ILE A 328 -17.74 -2.72 -12.39
C ILE A 328 -16.78 -3.18 -13.51
N SER A 329 -16.84 -4.46 -13.88
CA SER A 329 -16.04 -5.04 -14.95
C SER A 329 -16.31 -4.37 -16.30
N HIS A 330 -17.58 -4.06 -16.61
CA HIS A 330 -17.97 -3.41 -17.86
C HIS A 330 -17.31 -2.05 -18.08
N ILE A 331 -17.15 -1.22 -17.03
CA ILE A 331 -16.44 0.05 -17.14
C ILE A 331 -14.93 -0.16 -17.20
N GLN A 332 -14.36 -1.05 -16.38
CA GLN A 332 -12.91 -1.30 -16.39
C GLN A 332 -12.42 -1.85 -17.75
N ASN A 333 -13.22 -2.69 -18.42
CA ASN A 333 -12.88 -3.29 -19.70
C ASN A 333 -12.88 -2.32 -20.89
N ILE A 334 -13.40 -1.11 -20.74
CA ILE A 334 -13.32 -0.08 -21.78
C ILE A 334 -12.23 0.95 -21.55
N ILE A 335 -11.46 0.84 -20.46
CA ILE A 335 -10.37 1.77 -20.17
C ILE A 335 -9.17 1.40 -21.04
N TYR A 336 -8.82 2.30 -21.95
CA TYR A 336 -7.77 2.09 -22.93
C TYR A 336 -6.40 2.59 -22.47
N PHE A 337 -5.38 2.18 -23.21
CA PHE A 337 -4.07 2.81 -23.13
C PHE A 337 -4.13 4.23 -23.72
N PRO A 338 -3.19 5.10 -23.34
CA PRO A 338 -2.97 6.36 -24.04
C PRO A 338 -2.79 6.12 -25.55
N PRO A 339 -3.31 7.01 -26.41
CA PRO A 339 -3.06 6.93 -27.84
C PRO A 339 -1.56 7.02 -28.10
N SER A 340 -1.09 6.27 -29.11
CA SER A 340 0.29 6.41 -29.61
C SER A 340 0.50 7.85 -30.07
N PRO A 341 1.65 8.47 -29.74
CA PRO A 341 2.03 9.77 -30.30
C PRO A 341 2.17 9.74 -31.83
#